data_AF-A0A1V5IAR5-F1
#
_entry.id   AF-A0A1V5IAR5-F1
#
_cell.length_a   1.000
_cell.length_b   1.000
_cell.length_c   1.000
_cell.angle_alpha   90.00
_cell.angle_beta   90.00
_cell.angle_gamma   90.00
#
_symmetry.space_group_name_H-M   'P 1'
#
loop_
_entity.id
_entity.type
_entity.pdbx_description
1 polymer ?
#
loop_
_entity_poly.entity_id
_entity_poly.type
_entity_poly.pdbx_seq_one_letter_code
_entity_poly.pdbx_strand_id
1 'polypeptide(L)'
;MIESSFVSRKPTFDMLRYYELSPSIIEDHTLIVNCTPVGMWPDVDKCPDFPYAFLTDKHLLYDVIANPAETLFMKKGILRGATVKGGGDMLRLQAQAAWEIWNKPD
;
A
#
# COMPACT_ATOMS: atom_id res chain seq x y z
N MET A 1 4.13 -15.54 11.04
CA MET A 1 4.49 -14.16 10.65
C MET A 1 4.68 -14.16 9.15
N ILE A 2 4.19 -13.15 8.44
CA ILE A 2 4.45 -13.01 6.99
C ILE A 2 5.82 -12.33 6.88
N GLU A 3 6.73 -12.91 6.11
CA GLU A 3 8.03 -12.29 5.82
C GLU A 3 7.82 -11.05 4.94
N SER A 4 8.49 -9.95 5.29
CA SER A 4 8.27 -8.66 4.64
C SER A 4 9.53 -7.80 4.64
N SER A 5 9.79 -7.10 3.53
CA SER A 5 10.77 -6.03 3.47
C SER A 5 10.11 -4.66 3.63
N PHE A 6 10.81 -3.73 4.29
CA PHE A 6 10.34 -2.37 4.51
C PHE A 6 11.05 -1.38 3.58
N VAL A 7 10.30 -0.43 3.03
CA VAL A 7 10.82 0.60 2.12
C VAL A 7 10.54 1.98 2.69
N SER A 8 11.56 2.85 2.73
CA SER A 8 11.43 4.20 3.27
C SER A 8 12.29 5.23 2.53
N ARG A 9 11.81 6.48 2.49
CA ARG A 9 12.62 7.64 2.05
C ARG A 9 13.77 7.92 3.01
N LYS A 10 13.59 7.60 4.29
CA LYS A 10 14.55 7.75 5.38
C LYS A 10 14.69 6.39 6.07
N PRO A 11 15.42 5.44 5.46
CA PRO A 11 15.54 4.10 6.01
C PRO A 11 16.27 4.15 7.36
N THR A 12 15.83 3.29 8.27
CA THR A 12 16.57 2.92 9.48
C THR A 12 17.20 1.54 9.28
N PHE A 13 17.64 0.89 10.36
CA PHE A 13 18.15 -0.48 10.30
C PHE A 13 17.14 -1.42 9.60
N ASP A 14 17.64 -2.22 8.65
CA ASP A 14 16.88 -3.25 7.90
C ASP A 14 15.74 -2.71 7.00
N MET A 15 15.98 -1.58 6.32
CA MET A 15 15.03 -1.01 5.36
C MET A 15 15.71 -0.64 4.04
N LEU A 16 14.99 -0.83 2.94
CA LEU A 16 15.40 -0.43 1.60
C LEU A 16 14.96 1.01 1.30
N ARG A 17 15.71 1.67 0.42
CA ARG A 17 15.28 2.89 -0.27
C ARG A 17 14.59 2.53 -1.58
N TYR A 18 13.79 3.45 -2.09
CA TYR A 18 13.06 3.22 -3.34
C TYR A 18 13.96 2.90 -4.54
N TYR A 19 15.14 3.53 -4.64
CA TYR A 19 16.08 3.26 -5.73
C TYR A 19 16.79 1.90 -5.63
N GLU A 20 16.69 1.23 -4.48
CA GLU A 20 17.25 -0.11 -4.27
C GLU A 20 16.28 -1.21 -4.73
N LEU A 21 15.05 -0.86 -5.08
CA LEU A 21 14.04 -1.79 -5.58
C LEU A 21 14.34 -2.20 -7.03
N SER A 22 15.10 -3.29 -7.17
CA SER A 22 15.38 -3.92 -8.45
C SER A 22 14.14 -4.63 -9.02
N PRO A 23 14.13 -4.95 -10.33
CA PRO A 23 13.10 -5.79 -10.92
C PRO A 23 12.93 -7.15 -10.20
N SER A 24 14.05 -7.78 -9.80
CA SER A 24 14.02 -9.07 -9.12
C SER A 24 13.37 -8.98 -7.73
N ILE A 25 13.67 -7.92 -6.97
CA ILE A 25 13.02 -7.68 -5.68
C ILE A 25 11.51 -7.59 -5.85
N ILE A 26 11.05 -6.87 -6.87
CA ILE A 26 9.60 -6.67 -7.08
C ILE A 26 8.93 -7.94 -7.58
N GLU A 27 9.58 -8.68 -8.48
CA GLU A 27 9.08 -9.97 -8.94
C GLU A 27 8.91 -10.98 -7.79
N ASP A 28 9.84 -10.97 -6.83
CA ASP A 28 9.77 -11.79 -5.61
C ASP A 28 8.67 -11.31 -4.62
N HIS A 29 8.22 -10.05 -4.74
CA HIS A 29 7.23 -9.42 -3.86
C HIS A 29 5.91 -9.13 -4.59
N THR A 30 5.05 -10.14 -4.67
CA THR A 30 3.73 -10.02 -5.33
C THR A 30 2.72 -9.17 -4.56
N LEU A 31 2.94 -8.89 -3.27
CA LEU A 31 2.12 -7.97 -2.47
C LEU A 31 2.90 -6.71 -2.12
N ILE A 32 2.41 -5.55 -2.55
CA ILE A 32 2.98 -4.24 -2.27
C ILE A 32 1.96 -3.43 -1.47
N VAL A 33 2.32 -2.98 -0.27
CA VAL A 33 1.44 -2.19 0.59
C VAL A 33 1.97 -0.77 0.74
N ASN A 34 1.21 0.24 0.32
CA ASN A 34 1.50 1.62 0.67
C ASN A 34 0.99 1.91 2.09
N CYS A 35 1.93 2.04 3.03
CA CYS A 35 1.66 2.41 4.43
C CYS A 35 1.99 3.89 4.71
N THR A 36 2.12 4.73 3.68
CA THR A 36 2.48 6.15 3.81
C THR A 36 1.28 7.05 3.54
N PRO A 37 1.28 8.31 4.03
CA PRO A 37 0.21 9.26 3.71
C PRO A 37 0.32 9.85 2.29
N VAL A 38 1.30 9.44 1.47
CA VAL A 38 1.54 10.03 0.16
C VAL A 38 0.41 9.64 -0.81
N GLY A 39 -0.28 10.63 -1.38
CA GLY A 39 -1.45 10.43 -2.24
C GLY A 39 -2.79 10.56 -1.52
N MET A 40 -2.77 10.81 -0.21
CA MET A 40 -3.97 11.14 0.57
C MET A 40 -4.39 12.59 0.27
N TRP A 41 -5.70 12.88 0.38
CA TRP A 41 -6.18 14.27 0.34
C TRP A 41 -5.37 15.17 1.30
N PRO A 42 -4.97 16.39 0.90
CA PRO A 42 -5.31 17.08 -0.35
C PRO A 42 -4.34 16.78 -1.51
N ASP A 43 -3.21 16.14 -1.23
CA ASP A 43 -2.11 15.88 -2.16
C ASP A 43 -2.37 14.66 -3.05
N VAL A 44 -3.55 14.61 -3.68
CA VAL A 44 -4.04 13.42 -4.41
C VAL A 44 -3.24 13.08 -5.68
N ASP A 45 -2.49 14.06 -6.21
CA ASP A 45 -1.63 13.91 -7.39
C ASP A 45 -0.23 13.40 -7.05
N LYS A 46 0.03 13.05 -5.78
CA LYS A 46 1.30 12.45 -5.33
C LYS A 46 1.15 10.94 -5.16
N CYS A 47 2.25 10.22 -5.30
CA CYS A 47 2.35 8.80 -4.95
C CYS A 47 3.77 8.49 -4.44
N PRO A 48 3.99 7.36 -3.75
CA PRO A 48 5.34 6.90 -3.45
C PRO A 48 6.20 6.81 -4.72
N ASP A 49 7.50 7.06 -4.58
CA ASP A 49 8.50 6.97 -5.67
C ASP A 49 8.87 5.50 -5.96
N PHE A 50 7.85 4.65 -6.04
CA PHE A 50 7.96 3.23 -6.30
C PHE A 50 8.22 2.99 -7.81
N PRO A 51 9.05 2.02 -8.22
CA PRO A 51 9.33 1.76 -9.63
C PRO A 51 8.19 0.97 -10.29
N TYR A 52 7.05 1.63 -10.53
CA TYR A 52 5.84 1.03 -11.12
C TYR A 52 6.08 0.32 -12.47
N ALA A 53 7.16 0.64 -13.18
CA ALA A 53 7.49 -0.01 -14.45
C ALA A 53 7.73 -1.52 -14.34
N PHE A 54 8.05 -2.02 -13.14
CA PHE A 54 8.31 -3.43 -12.88
C PHE A 54 7.06 -4.21 -12.44
N LEU A 55 5.91 -3.54 -12.32
CA LEU A 55 4.64 -4.19 -12.01
C LEU A 55 4.10 -4.99 -13.19
N THR A 56 3.35 -6.03 -12.86
CA THR A 56 2.67 -6.96 -13.76
C THR A 56 1.33 -7.38 -13.15
N ASP A 57 0.55 -8.17 -13.88
CA ASP A 57 -0.71 -8.77 -13.45
C ASP A 57 -0.60 -9.73 -12.25
N LYS A 58 0.63 -10.18 -11.92
CA LYS A 58 0.90 -10.99 -10.71
C LYS A 58 0.87 -10.18 -9.41
N HIS A 59 0.92 -8.85 -9.49
CA HIS A 59 1.06 -8.00 -8.31
C HIS A 59 -0.29 -7.53 -7.77
N LEU A 60 -0.38 -7.44 -6.45
CA LEU A 60 -1.43 -6.77 -5.69
C LEU A 60 -0.87 -5.53 -5.02
N LEU A 61 -1.43 -4.37 -5.36
CA LEU A 61 -1.17 -3.12 -4.67
C LEU A 61 -2.28 -2.84 -3.65
N TYR A 62 -1.93 -2.81 -2.37
CA TYR A 62 -2.83 -2.43 -1.29
C TYR A 62 -2.47 -1.04 -0.79
N ASP A 63 -3.42 -0.12 -0.78
CA ASP A 63 -3.23 1.23 -0.23
C ASP A 63 -4.03 1.38 1.05
N VAL A 64 -3.38 1.76 2.16
CA VAL A 64 -4.10 1.99 3.43
C VAL A 64 -4.89 3.29 3.44
N ILE A 65 -4.68 4.15 2.43
CA ILE A 65 -5.42 5.40 2.26
C ILE A 65 -6.89 5.12 1.91
N ALA A 66 -7.80 5.78 2.64
CA ALA A 66 -9.25 5.71 2.42
C ALA A 66 -9.83 6.94 1.70
N ASN A 67 -9.08 8.03 1.57
CA ASN A 67 -9.49 9.25 0.88
C ASN A 67 -8.31 9.87 0.10
N PRO A 68 -8.33 9.86 -1.24
CA PRO A 68 -9.44 9.46 -2.13
C PRO A 68 -9.64 7.94 -2.18
N ALA A 69 -10.78 7.50 -2.72
CA ALA A 69 -11.11 6.07 -2.88
C ALA A 69 -10.15 5.32 -3.83
N GLU A 70 -9.59 6.04 -4.81
CA GLU A 70 -8.58 5.52 -5.74
C GLU A 70 -7.41 6.51 -5.83
N THR A 71 -6.25 6.12 -5.31
CA THR A 71 -5.02 6.94 -5.25
C THR A 71 -4.21 6.85 -6.54
N LEU A 72 -3.27 7.78 -6.75
CA LEU A 72 -2.35 7.71 -7.88
C LEU A 72 -1.45 6.44 -7.85
N PHE A 73 -1.13 5.93 -6.65
CA PHE A 73 -0.43 4.65 -6.47
C PHE A 73 -1.23 3.50 -7.11
N MET A 74 -2.53 3.41 -6.82
CA MET A 74 -3.43 2.41 -7.40
C MET A 74 -3.58 2.60 -8.92
N LYS A 75 -3.84 3.83 -9.39
CA LYS A 75 -3.99 4.12 -10.82
C LYS A 75 -2.77 3.67 -11.63
N LYS A 76 -1.56 3.92 -11.13
CA LYS A 76 -0.32 3.48 -11.77
C LYS A 76 -0.17 1.95 -11.77
N GLY A 77 -0.67 1.25 -10.75
CA GLY A 77 -0.74 -0.21 -10.73
C GLY A 77 -1.69 -0.78 -11.77
N ILE A 78 -2.90 -0.22 -11.87
CA ILE A 78 -3.91 -0.62 -12.87
C ILE A 78 -3.34 -0.48 -14.29
N LEU A 79 -2.63 0.61 -14.59
CA LEU A 79 -1.97 0.82 -15.88
C LEU A 79 -0.94 -0.26 -16.23
N ARG A 80 -0.46 -1.02 -15.25
CA ARG A 80 0.51 -2.12 -15.41
C ARG A 80 -0.15 -3.50 -15.32
N GLY A 81 -1.47 -3.55 -15.21
CA GLY A 81 -2.26 -4.78 -15.07
C GLY A 81 -2.36 -5.32 -13.65
N ALA A 82 -1.79 -4.64 -12.65
CA ALA A 82 -1.82 -5.11 -11.28
C ALA A 82 -3.24 -5.03 -10.68
N THR A 83 -3.55 -5.96 -9.78
CA THR A 83 -4.76 -5.88 -8.97
C THR A 83 -4.57 -4.82 -7.88
N VAL A 84 -5.62 -4.07 -7.53
CA VAL A 84 -5.53 -3.02 -6.51
C VAL A 84 -6.59 -3.14 -5.43
N LYS A 85 -6.27 -2.71 -4.21
CA LYS A 85 -7.20 -2.61 -3.08
C LYS A 85 -6.95 -1.31 -2.30
N GLY A 86 -7.98 -0.48 -2.15
CA GLY A 86 -7.90 0.73 -1.33
C GLY A 86 -8.30 0.49 0.14
N GLY A 87 -8.07 1.50 0.99
CA GLY A 87 -8.22 1.41 2.44
C GLY A 87 -9.65 1.54 2.96
N GLY A 88 -10.63 1.82 2.11
CA GLY A 88 -12.02 2.05 2.53
C GLY A 88 -12.65 0.86 3.26
N ASP A 89 -12.44 -0.36 2.77
CA ASP A 89 -12.92 -1.56 3.46
C ASP A 89 -12.19 -1.80 4.78
N MET A 90 -10.88 -1.56 4.82
CA MET A 90 -10.10 -1.66 6.05
C MET A 90 -10.65 -0.71 7.11
N LEU A 91 -10.92 0.56 6.75
CA LEU A 91 -11.50 1.56 7.65
C LEU A 91 -12.86 1.10 8.20
N ARG A 92 -13.73 0.59 7.33
CA ARG A 92 -15.05 0.08 7.74
C ARG A 92 -14.94 -1.12 8.67
N LEU A 93 -14.07 -2.08 8.36
CA LEU A 93 -13.86 -3.27 9.18
C LEU A 93 -13.24 -2.93 10.53
N GLN A 94 -12.30 -1.97 10.57
CA GLN A 94 -11.74 -1.45 11.81
C GLN A 94 -12.80 -0.79 12.69
N ALA A 95 -13.70 0.01 12.11
CA ALA A 95 -14.80 0.62 12.85
C ALA A 95 -15.76 -0.44 13.44
N GLN A 96 -16.07 -1.49 12.67
CA GLN A 96 -16.88 -2.61 13.15
C GLN A 96 -16.20 -3.37 14.29
N ALA A 97 -14.91 -3.68 14.17
CA ALA A 97 -14.16 -4.36 15.21
C ALA A 97 -14.06 -3.52 16.50
N ALA A 98 -13.85 -2.22 16.38
CA ALA A 98 -13.85 -1.31 17.52
C ALA A 98 -15.24 -1.26 18.21
N TRP A 99 -16.31 -1.21 17.41
CA TRP A 99 -17.68 -1.26 17.92
C TRP A 99 -17.96 -2.53 18.73
N GLU A 100 -17.55 -3.69 18.21
CA GLU A 100 -17.69 -4.98 18.89
C GLU A 100 -16.94 -5.00 20.23
N ILE A 101 -15.74 -4.43 20.30
CA ILE A 101 -14.97 -4.33 21.55
C ILE A 101 -15.71 -3.47 22.57
N TRP A 102 -16.22 -2.31 22.17
CA TRP A 102 -16.91 -1.39 23.08
C TRP A 102 -18.27 -1.90 23.57
N ASN A 103 -18.92 -2.78 22.81
CA ASN A 103 -20.24 -3.32 23.15
C ASN A 103 -20.19 -4.75 23.70
N LYS A 104 -19.02 -5.29 24.04
CA LYS A 104 -18.93 -6.57 24.75
C LYS A 104 -19.48 -6.40 26.17
N PRO A 105 -20.45 -7.23 26.59
CA PRO A 105 -20.85 -7.30 27.99
C PRO A 105 -19.69 -7.83 28.84
N ASP A 106 -19.64 -7.39 30.10
CA ASP A 106 -18.66 -7.82 31.10
C ASP A 106 -18.68 -9.34 31.35
#